data_AF-A0A3D0QSJ1-F1
#
_entry.id   AF-A0A3D0QSJ1-F1
#
_cell.length_a   1.000
_cell.length_b   1.000
_cell.length_c   1.000
_cell.angle_alpha   90.00
_cell.angle_beta   90.00
_cell.angle_gamma   90.00
#
_symmetry.space_group_name_H-M   'P 1'
#
loop_
_entity.id
_entity.type
_entity.pdbx_description
1 polymer ?
#
loop_
_entity_poly.entity_id
_entity_poly.type
_entity_poly.pdbx_seq_one_letter_code
_entity_poly.pdbx_strand_id
1 'polypeptide(L)'
;MPQPSPQVTAAEISRIAGVTRATVSNWRRRHDDFPDPSGGTESSPLYDLEAVRAWLASRGHASAASPSEELLTSLRLRAQGSSGTSDLLLLVLAAARHAAADLTAFAELPGADLAARAERAVADLADAVPGADAVRFTADDATVLRALLLCVRDEDGQAALGVLAERELEDSASSGTYRTPVPLANLAARLIPGTPAGVLDPACGSGTLLASAARRGATELYGQDALPVQARRSAVGLALAAPEAEVTVRTGDSLRTDAFPELTADAVLCNPPYGVRDWGHDELAYDPRWAYGFPARAESELAWVQHA
;
A
#
# COMPACT_ATOMS: atom_id res chain seq x y z
N MET A 1 30.83 -17.26 -8.84
CA MET A 1 30.68 -16.15 -9.79
C MET A 1 30.30 -14.91 -8.99
N PRO A 2 30.87 -13.73 -9.23
CA PRO A 2 30.37 -12.51 -8.61
C PRO A 2 28.89 -12.32 -8.98
N GLN A 3 28.06 -12.01 -7.98
CA GLN A 3 26.64 -11.71 -8.15
C GLN A 3 26.48 -10.53 -9.11
N PRO A 4 25.50 -10.53 -10.03
CA PRO A 4 25.25 -9.39 -10.89
C PRO A 4 24.81 -8.20 -10.03
N SER A 5 25.54 -7.09 -10.13
CA SER A 5 25.19 -5.85 -9.46
C SER A 5 23.80 -5.38 -9.93
N PRO A 6 22.94 -4.90 -9.02
CA PRO A 6 21.61 -4.43 -9.37
C PRO A 6 21.68 -3.23 -10.33
N GLN A 7 20.77 -3.21 -11.31
CA GLN A 7 20.72 -2.19 -12.35
C GLN A 7 19.60 -1.18 -12.10
N VAL A 8 19.85 0.10 -12.41
CA VAL A 8 18.89 1.20 -12.25
C VAL A 8 18.77 2.07 -13.50
N THR A 9 17.59 2.64 -13.73
CA THR A 9 17.25 3.59 -14.79
C THR A 9 17.58 5.02 -14.39
N ALA A 10 17.73 5.92 -15.36
CA ALA A 10 17.91 7.36 -15.09
C ALA A 10 16.79 7.99 -14.22
N ALA A 11 15.57 7.43 -14.28
CA ALA A 11 14.46 7.84 -13.42
C ALA A 11 14.69 7.47 -11.95
N GLU A 12 15.33 6.35 -11.68
CA GLU A 12 15.70 5.91 -10.34
C GLU A 12 16.91 6.67 -9.83
N ILE A 13 17.91 6.93 -10.68
CA ILE A 13 19.05 7.82 -10.33
C ILE A 13 18.55 9.19 -9.89
N SER A 14 17.52 9.73 -10.55
CA SER A 14 16.96 11.04 -10.16
C SER A 14 16.28 11.01 -8.79
N ARG A 15 15.61 9.91 -8.45
CA ARG A 15 15.02 9.71 -7.12
C ARG A 15 16.10 9.56 -6.05
N ILE A 16 17.07 8.65 -6.27
CA ILE A 16 18.21 8.41 -5.38
C ILE A 16 18.95 9.71 -5.04
N ALA A 17 19.14 10.59 -6.03
CA ALA A 17 19.87 11.84 -5.82
C ALA A 17 18.99 13.02 -5.36
N GLY A 18 17.67 12.83 -5.21
CA GLY A 18 16.73 13.90 -4.84
C GLY A 18 16.61 15.01 -5.89
N VAL A 19 16.82 14.70 -7.16
CA VAL A 19 16.84 15.67 -8.27
C VAL A 19 15.84 15.32 -9.37
N THR A 20 15.67 16.21 -10.35
CA THR A 20 14.82 15.94 -11.51
C THR A 20 15.53 15.03 -12.52
N ARG A 21 14.76 14.27 -13.32
CA ARG A 21 15.30 13.48 -14.46
C ARG A 21 16.13 14.33 -15.44
N ALA A 22 15.76 15.60 -15.61
CA ALA A 22 16.52 16.55 -16.43
C ALA A 22 17.92 16.81 -15.87
N THR A 23 18.09 16.79 -14.54
CA THR A 23 19.38 16.94 -13.88
C THR A 23 20.28 15.74 -14.16
N VAL A 24 19.75 14.51 -14.10
CA VAL A 24 20.48 13.29 -14.47
C VAL A 24 20.89 13.29 -15.95
N SER A 25 19.98 13.71 -16.83
CA SER A 25 20.30 13.89 -18.26
C SER A 25 21.40 14.93 -18.47
N ASN A 26 21.46 15.97 -17.64
CA ASN A 26 22.51 16.97 -17.69
C ASN A 26 23.86 16.42 -17.22
N TRP A 27 23.87 15.60 -16.16
CA TRP A 27 25.08 14.95 -15.66
C TRP A 27 25.72 14.06 -16.72
N ARG A 28 24.91 13.20 -17.37
CA ARG A 28 25.36 12.34 -18.48
C ARG A 28 26.05 13.10 -19.62
N ARG A 29 25.73 14.39 -19.81
CA ARG A 29 26.27 15.21 -20.90
C ARG A 29 27.47 16.05 -20.49
N ARG A 30 27.56 16.42 -19.21
CA ARG A 30 28.54 17.41 -18.69
C ARG A 30 29.62 16.78 -17.82
N HIS A 31 29.49 15.51 -17.49
CA HIS A 31 30.42 14.80 -16.63
C HIS A 31 30.83 13.50 -17.32
N ASP A 32 32.04 13.52 -17.88
CA ASP A 32 32.62 12.40 -18.62
C ASP A 32 32.95 11.21 -17.71
N ASP A 33 32.97 11.43 -16.40
CA ASP A 33 33.14 10.45 -15.34
C ASP A 33 31.81 9.87 -14.82
N PHE A 34 30.66 10.28 -15.37
CA PHE A 34 29.37 9.68 -15.04
C PHE A 34 29.35 8.21 -15.49
N PRO A 35 28.81 7.26 -14.68
CA PRO A 35 28.86 5.84 -15.00
C PRO A 35 28.29 5.50 -16.38
N ASP A 36 29.01 4.64 -17.10
CA ASP A 36 28.55 4.11 -18.38
C ASP A 36 27.36 3.16 -18.20
N PRO A 37 26.45 3.08 -19.18
CA PRO A 37 25.33 2.16 -19.12
C PRO A 37 25.83 0.70 -19.14
N SER A 38 25.42 -0.07 -18.14
CA SER A 38 25.69 -1.51 -18.01
C SER A 38 24.66 -2.38 -18.76
N GLY A 39 23.61 -1.77 -19.33
CA GLY A 39 22.57 -2.44 -20.11
C GLY A 39 21.46 -1.50 -20.59
N GLY A 40 20.33 -2.07 -21.02
CA GLY A 40 19.14 -1.33 -21.46
C GLY A 40 19.14 -0.95 -22.96
N THR A 41 18.24 -0.06 -23.34
CA THR A 41 18.10 0.46 -24.71
C THR A 41 18.65 1.88 -24.80
N GLU A 42 18.89 2.40 -26.02
CA GLU A 42 19.29 3.81 -26.20
C GLU A 42 18.29 4.80 -25.56
N SER A 43 17.00 4.45 -25.59
CA SER A 43 15.92 5.24 -24.99
C SER A 43 15.79 5.08 -23.47
N SER A 44 16.25 3.96 -22.91
CA SER A 44 16.18 3.65 -21.48
C SER A 44 17.44 2.88 -21.03
N PRO A 45 18.57 3.58 -20.91
CA PRO A 45 19.82 2.97 -20.44
C PRO A 45 19.70 2.53 -18.97
N LEU A 46 20.31 1.39 -18.67
CA LEU A 46 20.45 0.83 -17.33
C LEU A 46 21.88 1.02 -16.85
N TYR A 47 22.05 1.37 -15.58
CA TYR A 47 23.32 1.68 -14.94
C TYR A 47 23.54 0.77 -13.74
N ASP A 48 24.80 0.46 -13.46
CA ASP A 48 25.19 -0.24 -12.24
C ASP A 48 24.90 0.65 -11.01
N LEU A 49 24.08 0.14 -10.08
CA LEU A 49 23.66 0.89 -8.90
C LEU A 49 24.84 1.29 -8.00
N GLU A 50 25.84 0.42 -7.87
CA GLU A 50 26.99 0.65 -6.99
C GLU A 50 27.89 1.74 -7.58
N ALA A 51 28.15 1.70 -8.89
CA ALA A 51 28.89 2.73 -9.61
C ALA A 51 28.18 4.10 -9.55
N VAL A 52 26.86 4.13 -9.72
CA VAL A 52 26.07 5.37 -9.59
C VAL A 52 26.12 5.92 -8.17
N ARG A 53 25.94 5.08 -7.15
CA ARG A 53 26.02 5.51 -5.74
C ARG A 53 27.41 6.05 -5.40
N ALA A 54 28.48 5.39 -5.86
CA ALA A 54 29.85 5.85 -5.66
C ALA A 54 30.09 7.22 -6.33
N TRP A 55 29.61 7.40 -7.57
CA TRP A 55 29.73 8.67 -8.28
C TRP A 55 28.97 9.80 -7.58
N LEU A 56 27.72 9.56 -7.17
CA LEU A 56 26.91 10.52 -6.43
C LEU A 56 27.55 10.90 -5.09
N ALA A 57 28.03 9.90 -4.33
CA ALA A 57 28.71 10.12 -3.06
C ALA A 57 29.98 10.99 -3.22
N SER A 58 30.77 10.74 -4.28
CA SER A 58 32.00 11.51 -4.55
C SER A 58 31.76 13.02 -4.78
N ARG A 59 30.54 13.40 -5.15
CA ARG A 59 30.15 14.77 -5.50
C ARG A 59 29.30 15.47 -4.44
N GLY A 60 29.23 14.89 -3.25
CA GLY A 60 28.39 15.41 -2.16
C GLY A 60 26.89 15.22 -2.41
N HIS A 61 26.50 14.49 -3.46
CA HIS A 61 25.15 13.94 -3.62
C HIS A 61 25.03 12.62 -2.85
N ALA A 62 25.60 12.58 -1.65
CA ALA A 62 25.34 11.53 -0.69
C ALA A 62 23.96 11.80 -0.07
N SER A 63 22.90 11.65 -0.87
CA SER A 63 21.66 11.26 -0.23
C SER A 63 21.91 9.82 0.20
N ALA A 64 22.02 9.58 1.51
CA ALA A 64 21.59 8.30 2.01
C ALA A 64 20.20 8.08 1.38
N ALA A 65 19.99 6.95 0.72
CA ALA A 65 18.68 6.65 0.17
C ALA A 65 17.67 6.85 1.30
N SER A 66 16.56 7.52 1.02
CA SER A 66 15.53 7.67 2.04
C SER A 66 15.13 6.27 2.55
N PRO A 67 14.80 6.11 3.83
CA PRO A 67 14.27 4.85 4.35
C PRO A 67 13.20 4.20 3.46
N SER A 68 12.31 4.98 2.84
CA SER A 68 11.35 4.49 1.84
C SER A 68 12.01 3.91 0.57
N GLU A 69 13.04 4.57 0.04
CA GLU A 69 13.79 4.07 -1.13
C GLU A 69 14.62 2.82 -0.79
N GLU A 70 15.16 2.72 0.42
CA GLU A 70 15.85 1.53 0.90
C GLU A 70 14.88 0.35 1.05
N LEU A 71 13.68 0.59 1.56
CA LEU A 71 12.60 -0.40 1.62
C LEU A 71 12.20 -0.87 0.22
N LEU A 72 11.95 0.06 -0.70
CA LEU A 72 11.62 -0.27 -2.09
C LEU A 72 12.73 -1.08 -2.76
N THR A 73 13.98 -0.69 -2.56
CA THR A 73 15.15 -1.43 -3.07
C THR A 73 15.19 -2.84 -2.50
N SER A 74 14.99 -2.99 -1.19
CA SER A 74 14.99 -4.29 -0.51
C SER A 74 13.87 -5.20 -1.00
N LEU A 75 12.68 -4.66 -1.29
CA LEU A 75 11.56 -5.39 -1.88
C LEU A 75 11.87 -5.91 -3.28
N ARG A 76 12.58 -5.12 -4.10
CA ARG A 76 12.94 -5.50 -5.48
C ARG A 76 14.02 -6.58 -5.54
N LEU A 77 14.94 -6.58 -4.58
CA LEU A 77 16.03 -7.55 -4.49
C LEU A 77 15.61 -8.86 -3.80
N ARG A 78 14.38 -8.92 -3.29
CA ARG A 78 13.88 -10.08 -2.56
C ARG A 78 13.74 -11.29 -3.48
N ALA A 79 14.19 -12.45 -3.02
CA ALA A 79 14.14 -13.69 -3.79
C ALA A 79 12.70 -14.16 -4.04
N GLN A 80 12.48 -14.79 -5.20
CA GLN A 80 11.21 -15.45 -5.54
C GLN A 80 10.98 -16.63 -4.56
N GLY A 81 9.89 -16.59 -3.79
CA GLY A 81 9.54 -17.61 -2.78
C GLY A 81 9.56 -17.13 -1.32
N SER A 82 9.88 -15.86 -1.07
CA SER A 82 9.78 -15.21 0.24
C SER A 82 8.33 -14.86 0.64
N SER A 83 8.06 -14.60 1.93
CA SER A 83 6.71 -14.30 2.48
C SER A 83 5.98 -13.21 1.69
N GLY A 84 4.65 -13.24 1.61
CA GLY A 84 3.92 -12.31 0.73
C GLY A 84 4.03 -10.84 1.19
N THR A 85 3.80 -9.87 0.30
CA THR A 85 3.73 -8.45 0.67
C THR A 85 2.65 -8.19 1.74
N SER A 86 1.59 -9.01 1.75
CA SER A 86 0.56 -9.00 2.81
C SER A 86 1.11 -9.25 4.22
N ASP A 87 2.15 -10.07 4.35
CA ASP A 87 2.76 -10.38 5.66
C ASP A 87 3.51 -9.16 6.20
N LEU A 88 4.10 -8.37 5.31
CA LEU A 88 4.78 -7.12 5.65
C LEU A 88 3.79 -6.03 6.11
N LEU A 89 2.53 -6.04 5.64
CA LEU A 89 1.50 -5.10 6.08
C LEU A 89 1.26 -5.19 7.60
N LEU A 90 1.20 -6.41 8.13
CA LEU A 90 1.04 -6.64 9.57
C LEU A 90 2.25 -6.13 10.36
N LEU A 91 3.46 -6.29 9.81
CA LEU A 91 4.65 -5.78 10.45
C LEU A 91 4.70 -4.25 10.48
N VAL A 92 4.18 -3.56 9.46
CA VAL A 92 4.02 -2.09 9.50
C VAL A 92 3.15 -1.69 10.69
N LEU A 93 2.00 -2.35 10.87
CA LEU A 93 1.10 -2.06 12.00
C LEU A 93 1.77 -2.35 13.34
N ALA A 94 2.46 -3.49 13.47
CA ALA A 94 3.19 -3.83 14.69
C ALA A 94 4.28 -2.79 15.00
N ALA A 95 5.08 -2.42 14.01
CA ALA A 95 6.18 -1.48 14.15
C ALA A 95 5.70 -0.08 14.55
N ALA A 96 4.56 0.37 14.02
CA ALA A 96 3.99 1.67 14.35
C ALA A 96 3.59 1.82 15.83
N ARG A 97 3.48 0.70 16.57
CA ARG A 97 3.18 0.69 18.01
C ARG A 97 4.43 0.77 18.89
N HIS A 98 5.63 0.80 18.31
CA HIS A 98 6.89 0.82 19.03
C HIS A 98 7.53 2.21 19.02
N ALA A 99 8.28 2.53 20.09
CA ALA A 99 9.10 3.73 20.12
C ALA A 99 10.31 3.60 19.19
N ALA A 100 10.85 4.73 18.72
CA ALA A 100 11.98 4.73 17.79
C ALA A 100 13.23 3.99 18.32
N ALA A 101 13.47 4.04 19.63
CA ALA A 101 14.56 3.30 20.28
C ALA A 101 14.34 1.78 20.21
N ASP A 102 13.10 1.31 20.44
CA ASP A 102 12.76 -0.11 20.35
C ASP A 102 12.88 -0.62 18.91
N LEU A 103 12.44 0.18 17.93
CA LEU A 103 12.59 -0.14 16.51
C LEU A 103 14.06 -0.24 16.09
N THR A 104 14.93 0.61 16.67
CA THR A 104 16.37 0.55 16.42
C THR A 104 16.97 -0.74 16.98
N ALA A 105 16.70 -1.05 18.24
CA ALA A 105 17.16 -2.30 18.86
C ALA A 105 16.61 -3.54 18.13
N PHE A 106 15.38 -3.47 17.64
CA PHE A 106 14.75 -4.53 16.86
C PHE A 106 15.48 -4.71 15.51
N ALA A 107 15.72 -3.62 14.78
CA ALA A 107 16.43 -3.65 13.50
C ALA A 107 17.88 -4.17 13.62
N GLU A 108 18.55 -3.97 14.75
CA GLU A 108 19.93 -4.42 15.00
C GLU A 108 20.07 -5.93 15.27
N LEU A 109 18.96 -6.65 15.47
CA LEU A 109 18.99 -8.09 15.72
C LEU A 109 19.62 -8.88 14.54
N PRO A 110 20.33 -9.98 14.83
CA PRO A 110 20.76 -10.94 13.81
C PRO A 110 19.57 -11.47 12.99
N GLY A 111 19.79 -11.85 11.73
CA GLY A 111 18.69 -12.12 10.78
C GLY A 111 17.66 -13.15 11.26
N ALA A 112 18.09 -14.24 11.90
CA ALA A 112 17.17 -15.24 12.45
C ALA A 112 16.37 -14.72 13.65
N ASP A 113 17.01 -13.96 14.54
CA ASP A 113 16.36 -13.37 15.71
C ASP A 113 15.40 -12.25 15.33
N LEU A 114 15.76 -11.46 14.30
CA LEU A 114 14.92 -10.43 13.71
C LEU A 114 13.63 -11.05 13.14
N ALA A 115 13.75 -12.11 12.34
CA ALA A 115 12.61 -12.83 11.78
C ALA A 115 11.69 -13.40 12.88
N ALA A 116 12.26 -14.11 13.86
CA ALA A 116 11.50 -14.67 14.97
C ALA A 116 10.86 -13.61 15.87
N ARG A 117 11.47 -12.41 15.99
CA ARG A 117 10.86 -11.29 16.71
C ARG A 117 9.74 -10.63 15.90
N ALA A 118 9.88 -10.53 14.58
CA ALA A 118 8.86 -10.05 13.67
C ALA A 118 7.62 -10.95 13.65
N GLU A 119 7.80 -12.27 13.59
CA GLU A 119 6.68 -13.22 13.69
C GLU A 119 5.90 -13.04 15.00
N ARG A 120 6.61 -12.92 16.12
CA ARG A 120 5.98 -12.67 17.43
C ARG A 120 5.28 -11.31 17.49
N ALA A 121 5.79 -10.30 16.80
CA ALA A 121 5.21 -8.95 16.81
C ALA A 121 3.88 -8.89 16.03
N VAL A 122 3.72 -9.73 15.00
CA VAL A 122 2.51 -9.77 14.18
C VAL A 122 1.47 -10.80 14.66
N ALA A 123 1.85 -11.74 15.53
CA ALA A 123 0.98 -12.82 15.99
C ALA A 123 -0.35 -12.34 16.60
N ASP A 124 -0.31 -11.27 17.40
CA ASP A 124 -1.50 -10.72 18.06
C ASP A 124 -2.31 -9.76 17.16
N LEU A 125 -1.88 -9.57 15.91
CA LEU A 125 -2.50 -8.65 14.94
C LEU A 125 -3.23 -9.37 13.80
N ALA A 126 -3.21 -10.70 13.77
CA ALA A 126 -3.86 -11.48 12.71
C ALA A 126 -5.36 -11.14 12.60
N ASP A 127 -6.05 -10.97 13.72
CA ASP A 127 -7.49 -10.65 13.75
C ASP A 127 -7.79 -9.22 13.29
N ALA A 128 -6.80 -8.31 13.30
CA ALA A 128 -6.96 -6.92 12.88
C ALA A 128 -6.95 -6.75 11.35
N VAL A 129 -6.56 -7.78 10.60
CA VAL A 129 -6.41 -7.70 9.14
C VAL A 129 -7.18 -8.85 8.49
N PRO A 130 -8.12 -8.57 7.56
CA PRO A 130 -8.99 -9.61 7.00
C PRO A 130 -8.23 -10.69 6.24
N GLY A 131 -8.50 -11.94 6.61
CA GLY A 131 -7.92 -13.12 5.97
C GLY A 131 -6.40 -13.22 6.14
N ALA A 132 -5.82 -12.63 7.19
CA ALA A 132 -4.43 -12.85 7.52
C ALA A 132 -4.22 -14.29 8.03
N ASP A 133 -3.33 -15.03 7.39
CA ASP A 133 -2.88 -16.34 7.86
C ASP A 133 -1.72 -16.19 8.84
N ALA A 134 -1.31 -17.30 9.45
CA ALA A 134 -0.10 -17.32 10.29
C ALA A 134 1.13 -16.94 9.46
N VAL A 135 1.64 -15.74 9.72
CA VAL A 135 2.83 -15.19 9.05
C VAL A 135 4.08 -15.95 9.48
N ARG A 136 4.93 -16.29 8.50
CA ARG A 136 6.27 -16.82 8.75
C ARG A 136 7.32 -15.98 8.05
N PHE A 137 8.31 -15.54 8.81
CA PHE A 137 9.48 -14.83 8.33
C PHE A 137 10.71 -15.72 8.48
N THR A 138 11.62 -15.62 7.52
CA THR A 138 12.87 -16.38 7.53
C THR A 138 14.07 -15.44 7.65
N ALA A 139 15.26 -15.99 7.87
CA ALA A 139 16.49 -15.20 7.87
C ALA A 139 16.75 -14.50 6.53
N ASP A 140 16.20 -15.02 5.42
CA ASP A 140 16.31 -14.41 4.09
C ASP A 140 15.49 -13.11 3.98
N ASP A 141 14.48 -12.93 4.84
CA ASP A 141 13.67 -11.72 4.91
C ASP A 141 14.35 -10.60 5.71
N ALA A 142 15.47 -10.88 6.40
CA ALA A 142 16.08 -9.95 7.35
C ALA A 142 16.37 -8.56 6.76
N THR A 143 16.78 -8.50 5.48
CA THR A 143 17.06 -7.23 4.80
C THR A 143 15.79 -6.38 4.64
N VAL A 144 14.69 -6.97 4.17
CA VAL A 144 13.43 -6.23 3.98
C VAL A 144 12.76 -5.89 5.31
N LEU A 145 12.82 -6.79 6.30
CA LEU A 145 12.31 -6.52 7.65
C LEU A 145 13.02 -5.33 8.29
N ARG A 146 14.35 -5.29 8.19
CA ARG A 146 15.16 -4.19 8.70
C ARG A 146 14.81 -2.87 8.00
N ALA A 147 14.78 -2.87 6.67
CA ALA A 147 14.43 -1.68 5.90
C ALA A 147 13.02 -1.17 6.25
N LEU A 148 12.06 -2.06 6.47
CA LEU A 148 10.70 -1.71 6.88
C LEU A 148 10.69 -1.07 8.27
N LEU A 149 11.35 -1.68 9.25
CA LEU A 149 11.42 -1.13 10.61
C LEU A 149 12.05 0.26 10.64
N LEU A 150 13.12 0.47 9.86
CA LEU A 150 13.79 1.77 9.74
C LEU A 150 12.90 2.78 9.01
N CYS A 151 12.17 2.37 7.97
CA CYS A 151 11.18 3.21 7.29
C CYS A 151 10.09 3.66 8.25
N VAL A 152 9.52 2.76 9.05
CA VAL A 152 8.49 3.12 10.03
C VAL A 152 9.05 4.05 11.12
N ARG A 153 10.30 3.82 11.55
CA ARG A 153 10.96 4.65 12.56
C ARG A 153 11.18 6.09 12.08
N ASP A 154 11.66 6.26 10.86
CA ASP A 154 12.18 7.53 10.35
C ASP A 154 11.16 8.31 9.51
N GLU A 155 10.23 7.60 8.87
CA GLU A 155 9.24 8.18 7.94
C GLU A 155 7.79 7.82 8.27
N ASP A 156 7.52 7.07 9.34
CA ASP A 156 6.21 6.58 9.79
C ASP A 156 5.62 5.37 9.03
N GLY A 157 4.56 4.80 9.62
CA GLY A 157 3.87 3.62 9.09
C GLY A 157 3.10 3.86 7.79
N GLN A 158 2.60 5.08 7.55
CA GLN A 158 1.90 5.43 6.32
C GLN A 158 2.88 5.49 5.13
N ALA A 159 4.10 5.99 5.35
CA ALA A 159 5.16 5.96 4.34
C ALA A 159 5.52 4.52 3.95
N ALA A 160 5.79 3.65 4.94
CA ALA A 160 6.10 2.25 4.71
C ALA A 160 4.94 1.51 3.98
N LEU A 161 3.69 1.76 4.38
CA LEU A 161 2.51 1.21 3.72
C LEU A 161 2.39 1.69 2.25
N GLY A 162 2.75 2.95 1.99
CA GLY A 162 2.81 3.53 0.65
C GLY A 162 3.78 2.77 -0.26
N VAL A 163 4.98 2.49 0.22
CA VAL A 163 6.01 1.74 -0.53
C VAL A 163 5.54 0.32 -0.85
N LEU A 164 4.95 -0.38 0.11
CA LEU A 164 4.39 -1.72 -0.10
C LEU A 164 3.29 -1.70 -1.18
N ALA A 165 2.42 -0.70 -1.14
CA ALA A 165 1.35 -0.56 -2.12
C ALA A 165 1.86 -0.27 -3.54
N GLU A 166 2.91 0.54 -3.68
CA GLU A 166 3.54 0.76 -4.98
C GLU A 166 4.11 -0.53 -5.57
N ARG A 167 4.76 -1.35 -4.73
CA ARG A 167 5.31 -2.64 -5.14
C ARG A 167 4.22 -3.62 -5.61
N GLU A 168 3.10 -3.70 -4.88
CA GLU A 168 1.98 -4.57 -5.24
C GLU A 168 1.32 -4.16 -6.56
N LEU A 169 1.25 -2.87 -6.85
CA LEU A 169 0.74 -2.34 -8.12
C LEU A 169 1.70 -2.59 -9.29
N GLU A 170 3.02 -2.56 -9.05
CA GLU A 170 4.02 -2.96 -10.06
C GLU A 170 3.92 -4.45 -10.41
N ASP A 171 3.70 -5.30 -9.40
CA ASP A 171 3.64 -6.76 -9.57
C ASP A 171 2.28 -7.25 -10.11
N SER A 172 1.21 -6.47 -9.93
CA SER A 172 -0.14 -6.82 -10.37
C SER A 172 -0.49 -6.08 -11.66
N ALA A 173 -0.59 -6.80 -12.78
CA ALA A 173 -1.18 -6.30 -14.02
C ALA A 173 -2.72 -6.09 -13.93
N SER A 174 -3.24 -5.85 -12.72
CA SER A 174 -4.66 -5.78 -12.44
C SER A 174 -5.22 -4.41 -12.79
N SER A 175 -5.89 -4.34 -13.94
CA SER A 175 -6.85 -3.28 -14.24
C SER A 175 -7.95 -3.26 -13.17
N GLY A 176 -8.22 -2.11 -12.55
CA GLY A 176 -9.34 -1.95 -11.60
C GLY A 176 -8.98 -1.43 -10.22
N THR A 177 -7.70 -1.25 -9.91
CA THR A 177 -7.23 -0.64 -8.64
C THR A 177 -7.27 0.89 -8.72
N TYR A 178 -8.46 1.48 -8.64
CA TYR A 178 -8.61 2.93 -8.61
C TYR A 178 -8.34 3.47 -7.21
N ARG A 179 -7.36 4.36 -7.08
CA ARG A 179 -7.11 5.10 -5.83
C ARG A 179 -7.88 6.42 -5.85
N THR A 180 -8.76 6.64 -4.89
CA THR A 180 -9.37 7.95 -4.68
C THR A 180 -8.30 8.94 -4.20
N PRO A 181 -8.01 10.04 -4.93
CA PRO A 181 -7.05 11.04 -4.49
C PRO A 181 -7.48 11.68 -3.17
N VAL A 182 -6.52 11.94 -2.27
CA VAL A 182 -6.78 12.55 -0.94
C VAL A 182 -7.60 13.84 -1.02
N PRO A 183 -7.35 14.80 -1.95
CA PRO A 183 -8.19 15.99 -2.05
C PRO A 183 -9.65 15.69 -2.38
N LEU A 184 -9.90 14.67 -3.22
CA LEU A 184 -11.25 14.23 -3.59
C LEU A 184 -11.93 13.53 -2.41
N ALA A 185 -11.22 12.64 -1.72
CA ALA A 185 -11.75 11.97 -0.53
C ALA A 185 -12.09 12.96 0.59
N ASN A 186 -11.23 13.95 0.83
CA ASN A 186 -11.49 15.03 1.77
C ASN A 186 -12.70 15.89 1.34
N LEU A 187 -12.90 16.10 0.04
CA LEU A 187 -14.10 16.79 -0.47
C LEU A 187 -15.35 15.97 -0.20
N ALA A 188 -15.36 14.68 -0.56
CA ALA A 188 -16.49 13.78 -0.34
C ALA A 188 -16.88 13.72 1.15
N ALA A 189 -15.91 13.55 2.05
CA ALA A 189 -16.16 13.53 3.50
C ALA A 189 -16.72 14.87 4.03
N ARG A 190 -16.38 16.01 3.43
CA ARG A 190 -16.95 17.32 3.81
C ARG A 190 -18.38 17.53 3.33
N LEU A 191 -18.84 16.78 2.34
CA LEU A 191 -20.21 16.86 1.83
C LEU A 191 -21.20 16.12 2.72
N ILE A 192 -20.73 15.22 3.60
CA ILE A 192 -21.59 14.57 4.58
C ILE A 192 -22.10 15.62 5.58
N PRO A 193 -23.42 15.77 5.75
CA PRO A 193 -23.97 16.66 6.75
C PRO A 193 -23.58 16.22 8.17
N GLY A 194 -23.19 17.17 9.03
CA GLY A 194 -22.90 16.89 10.43
C GLY A 194 -21.59 16.15 10.66
N THR A 195 -21.61 15.21 11.61
CA THR A 195 -20.48 14.33 11.97
C THR A 195 -21.04 12.92 12.10
N PRO A 196 -21.00 12.09 11.05
CA PRO A 196 -21.48 10.71 11.13
C PRO A 196 -20.63 9.93 12.13
N ALA A 197 -21.23 9.08 12.97
CA ALA A 197 -20.49 8.18 13.84
C ALA A 197 -20.03 6.95 13.05
N GLY A 198 -20.96 6.32 12.32
CA GLY A 198 -20.72 5.14 11.49
C GLY A 198 -20.67 5.46 9.99
N VAL A 199 -19.55 5.12 9.34
CA VAL A 199 -19.36 5.32 7.90
C VAL A 199 -18.97 4.04 7.20
N LEU A 200 -19.71 3.69 6.15
CA LEU A 200 -19.45 2.54 5.28
C LEU A 200 -18.81 2.97 3.96
N ASP A 201 -17.83 2.19 3.50
CA ASP A 201 -17.31 2.21 2.13
C ASP A 201 -17.34 0.78 1.57
N PRO A 202 -18.33 0.42 0.73
CA PRO A 202 -18.50 -0.94 0.22
C PRO A 202 -17.54 -1.25 -0.94
N ALA A 203 -16.66 -0.33 -1.34
CA ALA A 203 -15.60 -0.56 -2.32
C ALA A 203 -14.33 0.18 -1.87
N CYS A 204 -13.87 -0.13 -0.66
CA CYS A 204 -12.99 0.73 0.11
C CYS A 204 -11.59 0.93 -0.46
N GLY A 205 -11.12 0.03 -1.32
CA GLY A 205 -9.82 0.14 -1.96
C GLY A 205 -8.69 0.30 -0.95
N SER A 206 -8.10 1.50 -0.90
CA SER A 206 -7.01 1.81 0.04
C SER A 206 -7.48 2.41 1.38
N GLY A 207 -8.79 2.53 1.61
CA GLY A 207 -9.37 3.14 2.81
C GLY A 207 -9.30 4.67 2.84
N THR A 208 -8.92 5.34 1.74
CA THR A 208 -8.69 6.80 1.74
C THR A 208 -9.95 7.61 2.03
N LEU A 209 -11.13 7.14 1.59
CA LEU A 209 -12.43 7.76 1.91
C LEU A 209 -12.76 7.64 3.40
N LEU A 210 -12.68 6.43 3.95
CA LEU A 210 -12.89 6.16 5.38
C LEU A 210 -11.91 6.93 6.27
N ALA A 211 -10.62 7.00 5.92
CA ALA A 211 -9.64 7.80 6.65
C ALA A 211 -9.99 9.31 6.64
N SER A 212 -10.62 9.78 5.56
CA SER A 212 -11.10 11.17 5.47
C SER A 212 -12.34 11.40 6.33
N ALA A 213 -13.23 10.41 6.44
CA ALA A 213 -14.36 10.42 7.36
C ALA A 213 -13.92 10.39 8.83
N ALA A 214 -12.91 9.59 9.16
CA ALA A 214 -12.34 9.54 10.52
C ALA A 214 -11.78 10.91 10.96
N ARG A 215 -11.03 11.59 10.08
CA ARG A 215 -10.58 12.98 10.32
C ARG A 215 -11.72 13.99 10.51
N ARG A 216 -12.93 13.64 10.05
CA ARG A 216 -14.14 14.43 10.20
C ARG A 216 -14.91 14.11 11.49
N GLY A 217 -14.49 13.09 12.26
CA GLY A 217 -15.08 12.69 13.53
C GLY A 217 -15.83 11.35 13.50
N ALA A 218 -15.78 10.60 12.40
CA ALA A 218 -16.33 9.24 12.37
C ALA A 218 -15.53 8.31 13.29
N THR A 219 -16.23 7.54 14.11
CA THR A 219 -15.67 6.65 15.12
C THR A 219 -15.81 5.18 14.77
N GLU A 220 -16.72 4.83 13.86
CA GLU A 220 -16.93 3.46 13.38
C GLU A 220 -16.76 3.46 11.85
N LEU A 221 -15.79 2.69 11.36
CA LEU A 221 -15.39 2.64 9.95
C LEU A 221 -15.58 1.22 9.43
N TYR A 222 -16.50 1.09 8.47
CA TYR A 222 -16.84 -0.19 7.84
C TYR A 222 -16.34 -0.18 6.39
N GLY A 223 -15.52 -1.15 6.02
CA GLY A 223 -14.95 -1.25 4.67
C GLY A 223 -15.15 -2.62 4.07
N GLN A 224 -15.45 -2.69 2.78
CA GLN A 224 -15.42 -3.93 2.02
C GLN A 224 -14.66 -3.75 0.71
N ASP A 225 -13.86 -4.75 0.31
CA ASP A 225 -13.25 -4.77 -1.02
C ASP A 225 -13.19 -6.20 -1.57
N ALA A 226 -13.41 -6.35 -2.88
CA ALA A 226 -13.36 -7.65 -3.55
C ALA A 226 -11.94 -8.21 -3.64
N LEU A 227 -10.91 -7.35 -3.63
CA LEU A 227 -9.52 -7.76 -3.67
C LEU A 227 -8.98 -7.93 -2.24
N PRO A 228 -8.55 -9.14 -1.83
CA PRO A 228 -8.02 -9.38 -0.49
C PRO A 228 -6.87 -8.43 -0.12
N VAL A 229 -5.99 -8.14 -1.07
CA VAL A 229 -4.85 -7.23 -0.86
C VAL A 229 -5.30 -5.80 -0.51
N GLN A 230 -6.36 -5.29 -1.16
CA GLN A 230 -6.89 -3.96 -0.89
C GLN A 230 -7.61 -3.91 0.46
N ALA A 231 -8.42 -4.93 0.78
CA ALA A 231 -9.06 -5.04 2.10
C ALA A 231 -8.02 -5.05 3.24
N ARG A 232 -6.95 -5.85 3.11
CA ARG A 232 -5.85 -5.89 4.08
C ARG A 232 -5.14 -4.54 4.23
N ARG A 233 -4.83 -3.90 3.10
CA ARG A 233 -4.20 -2.57 3.07
C ARG A 233 -5.09 -1.49 3.68
N SER A 234 -6.39 -1.52 3.38
CA SER A 234 -7.38 -0.61 3.97
C SER A 234 -7.42 -0.77 5.49
N ALA A 235 -7.49 -2.00 6.01
CA ALA A 235 -7.48 -2.28 7.44
C ALA A 235 -6.23 -1.69 8.14
N VAL A 236 -5.04 -1.98 7.63
CA VAL A 236 -3.78 -1.45 8.19
C VAL A 236 -3.71 0.07 8.06
N GLY A 237 -4.06 0.62 6.90
CA GLY A 237 -4.03 2.06 6.66
C GLY A 237 -4.97 2.84 7.57
N LEU A 238 -6.16 2.29 7.85
CA LEU A 238 -7.14 2.87 8.76
C LEU A 238 -6.70 2.76 10.21
N ALA A 239 -6.19 1.61 10.65
CA ALA A 239 -5.67 1.44 12.01
C ALA A 239 -4.53 2.43 12.32
N LEU A 240 -3.69 2.76 11.32
CA LEU A 240 -2.64 3.76 11.43
C LEU A 240 -3.17 5.20 11.38
N ALA A 241 -4.14 5.49 10.52
CA ALA A 241 -4.65 6.85 10.30
C ALA A 241 -5.70 7.29 11.33
N ALA A 242 -6.39 6.33 11.96
CA ALA A 242 -7.50 6.53 12.88
C ALA A 242 -7.44 5.52 14.04
N PRO A 243 -6.39 5.56 14.88
CA PRO A 243 -6.17 4.56 15.95
C PRO A 243 -7.27 4.53 17.02
N GLU A 244 -8.05 5.61 17.15
CA GLU A 244 -9.17 5.72 18.10
C GLU A 244 -10.52 5.27 17.50
N ALA A 245 -10.57 4.96 16.21
CA ALA A 245 -11.78 4.50 15.55
C ALA A 245 -11.89 2.97 15.59
N GLU A 246 -13.10 2.45 15.74
CA GLU A 246 -13.40 1.04 15.50
C GLU A 246 -13.38 0.78 14.00
N VAL A 247 -12.47 -0.08 13.56
CA VAL A 247 -12.26 -0.40 12.14
C VAL A 247 -12.67 -1.85 11.87
N THR A 248 -13.67 -2.03 11.01
CA THR A 248 -14.08 -3.35 10.51
C THR A 248 -13.95 -3.38 9.00
N VAL A 249 -12.97 -4.12 8.48
CA VAL A 249 -12.80 -4.33 7.03
C VAL A 249 -12.99 -5.80 6.66
N ARG A 250 -13.73 -6.05 5.58
CA ARG A 250 -14.04 -7.39 5.08
C ARG A 250 -13.60 -7.54 3.63
N THR A 251 -13.27 -8.78 3.25
CA THR A 251 -12.94 -9.13 1.87
C THR A 251 -14.14 -9.80 1.21
N GLY A 252 -14.53 -9.36 0.03
CA GLY A 252 -15.61 -9.95 -0.76
C GLY A 252 -16.23 -8.95 -1.76
N ASP A 253 -16.89 -9.46 -2.80
CA ASP A 253 -17.69 -8.63 -3.72
C ASP A 253 -18.94 -8.14 -2.99
N SER A 254 -19.07 -6.84 -2.73
CA SER A 254 -20.17 -6.27 -1.94
C SER A 254 -21.54 -6.37 -2.62
N LEU A 255 -21.58 -6.44 -3.96
CA LEU A 255 -22.82 -6.66 -4.67
C LEU A 255 -23.24 -8.13 -4.55
N ARG A 256 -22.34 -9.09 -4.71
CA ARG A 256 -22.70 -10.52 -4.64
C ARG A 256 -22.72 -11.12 -3.23
N THR A 257 -21.93 -10.56 -2.32
CA THR A 257 -21.67 -11.09 -0.99
C THR A 257 -21.46 -9.91 -0.05
N ASP A 258 -22.56 -9.24 0.27
CA ASP A 258 -22.60 -8.17 1.26
C ASP A 258 -22.10 -8.70 2.61
N ALA A 259 -21.00 -8.15 3.11
CA ALA A 259 -20.42 -8.53 4.40
C ALA A 259 -21.06 -7.76 5.58
N PHE A 260 -21.95 -6.81 5.30
CA PHE A 260 -22.63 -5.96 6.26
C PHE A 260 -24.16 -5.92 6.06
N PRO A 261 -24.84 -7.07 5.90
CA PRO A 261 -26.25 -7.11 5.48
C PRO A 261 -27.24 -6.52 6.50
N GLU A 262 -26.84 -6.40 7.76
CA GLU A 262 -27.66 -5.84 8.86
C GLU A 262 -27.21 -4.43 9.27
N LEU A 263 -26.13 -3.91 8.66
CA LEU A 263 -25.57 -2.61 9.04
C LEU A 263 -26.45 -1.47 8.51
N THR A 264 -26.78 -0.53 9.40
CA THR A 264 -27.33 0.79 9.02
C THR A 264 -26.29 1.83 9.39
N ALA A 265 -25.54 2.34 8.40
CA ALA A 265 -24.53 3.39 8.61
C ALA A 265 -25.17 4.79 8.57
N ASP A 266 -24.55 5.76 9.25
CA ASP A 266 -24.98 7.16 9.20
C ASP A 266 -24.67 7.80 7.83
N ALA A 267 -23.60 7.31 7.17
CA ALA A 267 -23.22 7.75 5.83
C ALA A 267 -22.52 6.62 5.07
N VAL A 268 -22.67 6.64 3.74
CA VAL A 268 -21.89 5.81 2.81
C VAL A 268 -21.00 6.72 1.96
N LEU A 269 -19.70 6.45 1.96
CA LEU A 269 -18.73 7.08 1.06
C LEU A 269 -18.15 6.02 0.14
N CYS A 270 -18.41 6.11 -1.15
CA CYS A 270 -17.97 5.10 -2.10
C CYS A 270 -17.43 5.75 -3.37
N ASN A 271 -16.31 5.20 -3.88
CA ASN A 271 -15.82 5.45 -5.23
C ASN A 271 -15.73 4.10 -5.95
N PRO A 272 -16.86 3.55 -6.41
CA PRO A 272 -16.92 2.18 -6.86
C PRO A 272 -16.20 1.98 -8.21
N PRO A 273 -15.87 0.72 -8.56
CA PRO A 273 -15.41 0.39 -9.90
C PRO A 273 -16.41 0.86 -10.97
N TYR A 274 -15.90 1.50 -12.03
CA TYR A 274 -16.70 2.03 -13.13
C TYR A 274 -16.80 1.05 -14.31
N GLY A 275 -17.98 0.91 -14.90
CA GLY A 275 -18.20 0.16 -16.14
C GLY A 275 -18.01 -1.36 -16.00
N VAL A 276 -18.19 -1.91 -14.80
CA VAL A 276 -18.09 -3.36 -14.56
C VAL A 276 -19.32 -4.04 -15.15
N ARG A 277 -19.14 -4.83 -16.21
CA ARG A 277 -20.25 -5.53 -16.90
C ARG A 277 -20.66 -6.84 -16.21
N ASP A 278 -19.74 -7.45 -15.48
CA ASP A 278 -19.95 -8.72 -14.79
C ASP A 278 -20.13 -8.49 -13.28
N TRP A 279 -21.02 -7.58 -12.92
CA TRP A 279 -21.27 -7.18 -11.54
C TRP A 279 -22.21 -8.13 -10.77
N GLY A 280 -22.72 -9.18 -11.42
CA GLY A 280 -23.63 -10.15 -10.79
C GLY A 280 -25.09 -9.99 -11.19
N HIS A 281 -25.38 -9.26 -12.27
CA HIS A 281 -26.74 -9.00 -12.77
C HIS A 281 -27.65 -10.23 -12.70
N ASP A 282 -27.29 -11.35 -13.34
CA ASP A 282 -28.18 -12.52 -13.41
C ASP A 282 -28.39 -13.21 -12.05
N GLU A 283 -27.37 -13.20 -11.20
CA GLU A 283 -27.41 -13.79 -9.85
C GLU A 283 -28.30 -12.97 -8.91
N LEU A 284 -28.34 -11.65 -9.12
CA LEU A 284 -29.00 -10.69 -8.24
C LEU A 284 -30.38 -10.26 -8.73
N ALA A 285 -30.99 -10.93 -9.72
CA ALA A 285 -32.23 -10.49 -10.36
C ALA A 285 -33.42 -10.23 -9.40
N TYR A 286 -33.46 -10.92 -8.25
CA TYR A 286 -34.52 -10.80 -7.24
C TYR A 286 -34.02 -10.26 -5.90
N ASP A 287 -32.86 -9.62 -5.89
CA ASP A 287 -32.28 -9.05 -4.68
C ASP A 287 -33.15 -7.92 -4.12
N PRO A 288 -33.41 -7.87 -2.80
CA PRO A 288 -34.27 -6.87 -2.18
C PRO A 288 -33.74 -5.43 -2.28
N ARG A 289 -32.44 -5.23 -2.57
CA ARG A 289 -31.84 -3.89 -2.72
C ARG A 289 -32.41 -3.12 -3.91
N TRP A 290 -33.02 -3.78 -4.90
CA TRP A 290 -33.52 -3.13 -6.13
C TRP A 290 -34.88 -2.43 -5.98
N ALA A 291 -35.03 -1.62 -4.94
CA ALA A 291 -36.27 -0.90 -4.61
C ALA A 291 -36.70 0.11 -5.70
N TYR A 292 -35.75 0.61 -6.48
CA TYR A 292 -35.97 1.61 -7.54
C TYR A 292 -35.87 1.03 -8.95
N GLY A 293 -35.90 -0.30 -9.06
CA GLY A 293 -35.80 -1.03 -10.31
C GLY A 293 -34.48 -1.79 -10.44
N PHE A 294 -34.53 -2.85 -11.23
CA PHE A 294 -33.38 -3.73 -11.44
C PHE A 294 -32.33 -3.06 -12.35
N PRO A 295 -31.07 -2.87 -11.89
CA PRO A 295 -30.03 -2.18 -12.66
C PRO A 295 -29.69 -2.88 -13.98
N ALA A 296 -29.24 -2.10 -14.97
CA ALA A 296 -28.92 -2.64 -16.30
C ALA A 296 -27.66 -3.53 -16.27
N ARG A 297 -27.65 -4.60 -17.07
CA ARG A 297 -26.49 -5.50 -17.16
C ARG A 297 -25.18 -4.80 -17.55
N ALA A 298 -25.26 -3.81 -18.44
CA ALA A 298 -24.08 -3.16 -19.00
C ALA A 298 -23.41 -2.14 -18.06
N GLU A 299 -24.08 -1.74 -16.97
CA GLU A 299 -23.71 -0.60 -16.11
C GLU A 299 -23.96 -0.96 -14.63
N SER A 300 -22.89 -1.05 -13.84
CA SER A 300 -22.94 -1.40 -12.41
C SER A 300 -23.28 -0.22 -11.50
N GLU A 301 -23.26 1.01 -12.01
CA GLU A 301 -23.30 2.25 -11.24
C GLU A 301 -24.59 2.35 -10.40
N LEU A 302 -25.74 2.03 -10.98
CA LEU A 302 -27.02 2.05 -10.25
C LEU A 302 -27.17 0.87 -9.27
N ALA A 303 -26.41 -0.22 -9.44
CA ALA A 303 -26.36 -1.29 -8.45
C ALA A 303 -25.63 -0.81 -7.18
N TRP A 304 -24.51 -0.08 -7.35
CA TRP A 304 -23.80 0.53 -6.22
C TRP A 304 -24.62 1.59 -5.49
N VAL A 305 -25.37 2.42 -6.22
CA VAL A 305 -26.25 3.45 -5.61
C VAL A 305 -27.38 2.83 -4.80
N GLN A 306 -27.94 1.70 -5.23
CA GLN A 306 -29.01 1.01 -4.49
C GLN A 306 -28.49 0.12 -3.36
N HIS A 307 -27.21 -0.27 -3.40
CA HIS A 307 -26.56 -0.98 -2.30
C HIS A 307 -26.18 -0.05 -1.15
N ALA A 308 -25.80 1.19 -1.45
CA ALA A 308 -25.50 2.25 -0.48
C ALA A 308 -26.75 2.76 0.22
#